data_AF-A0A1Z4F5Q1-F1
#
_entry.id   AF-A0A1Z4F5Q1-F1
#
_cell.length_a   1.000
_cell.length_b   1.000
_cell.length_c   1.000
_cell.angle_alpha   90.00
_cell.angle_beta   90.00
_cell.angle_gamma   90.00
#
_symmetry.space_group_name_H-M   'P 1'
#
loop_
_entity.id
_entity.type
_entity.pdbx_description
1 polymer ?
#
loop_
_entity_poly.entity_id
_entity_poly.type
_entity_poly.pdbx_seq_one_letter_code
_entity_poly.pdbx_strand_id
1 'polypeptide(L)'
;YSKDVILEVGYATYSNASHFAYWLGSLSAFCTAFYSIRLLVLCFLVEPNGSRSLLLSASESGWPMGLVLGILALPSMFIGYLGRDLFIGLGTDFWGNSLFYLPNHLSIVDAEFMAFDLKIFPLCCSIAGGLVSFILYKGYNYNLFSIKISFLGRKFYTFLNRKWLFDKVYNEVITQNLLDFGYHFTYKAIDRGLIESLGPFGISNVLMDQVNKYRACHSGYLYHYLVILGWSNFLFGICFVFGFQFSRILALLTFIVLWSIL
;
A
#
# COMPACT_ATOMS: atom_id res chain seq x y z
N TYR A 1 1.71 19.58 -28.04
CA TYR A 1 1.92 20.72 -27.10
C TYR A 1 2.48 20.28 -25.76
N SER A 2 1.73 19.57 -24.92
CA SER A 2 2.20 19.21 -23.57
C SER A 2 3.04 17.93 -23.51
N LYS A 3 2.64 16.88 -24.23
CA LYS A 3 3.29 15.56 -24.15
C LYS A 3 4.57 15.46 -24.98
N ASP A 4 4.57 16.00 -26.19
CA ASP A 4 5.70 15.88 -27.11
C ASP A 4 6.94 16.62 -26.59
N VAL A 5 6.74 17.80 -25.99
CA VAL A 5 7.81 18.60 -25.39
C VAL A 5 8.55 17.82 -24.30
N ILE A 6 7.86 16.99 -23.50
CA ILE A 6 8.52 16.18 -22.46
C ILE A 6 9.46 15.15 -23.10
N LEU A 7 9.08 14.56 -24.23
CA LEU A 7 9.93 13.62 -24.97
C LEU A 7 11.12 14.33 -25.62
N GLU A 8 10.90 15.52 -26.20
CA GLU A 8 11.95 16.35 -26.79
C GLU A 8 12.98 16.79 -25.75
N VAL A 9 12.52 17.32 -24.61
CA VAL A 9 13.38 17.72 -23.48
C VAL A 9 14.11 16.52 -22.89
N GLY A 10 13.43 15.36 -22.79
CA GLY A 10 14.07 14.11 -22.41
C GLY A 10 15.25 13.83 -23.34
N TYR A 11 15.01 13.70 -24.64
CA TYR A 11 16.07 13.38 -25.60
C TYR A 11 17.22 14.41 -25.60
N ALA A 12 16.92 15.69 -25.40
CA ALA A 12 17.89 16.78 -25.36
C ALA A 12 18.85 16.73 -24.14
N THR A 13 18.58 15.93 -23.11
CA THR A 13 19.51 15.78 -21.96
C THR A 13 20.75 14.90 -22.24
N TYR A 14 21.01 14.55 -23.52
CA TYR A 14 22.20 13.86 -24.03
C TYR A 14 22.76 12.74 -23.14
N SER A 15 21.87 11.98 -22.50
CA SER A 15 22.24 10.86 -21.64
C SER A 15 21.67 9.57 -22.20
N ASN A 16 22.42 8.46 -22.07
CA ASN A 16 21.97 7.15 -22.55
C ASN A 16 20.63 6.74 -21.92
N ALA A 17 20.44 7.03 -20.63
CA ALA A 17 19.19 6.77 -19.92
C ALA A 17 18.03 7.58 -20.52
N SER A 18 18.26 8.83 -20.92
CA SER A 18 17.21 9.67 -21.47
C SER A 18 16.87 9.34 -22.91
N HIS A 19 17.86 8.99 -23.74
CA HIS A 19 17.58 8.44 -25.07
C HIS A 19 16.75 7.15 -24.97
N PHE A 20 17.05 6.28 -24.00
CA PHE A 20 16.22 5.09 -23.74
C PHE A 20 14.79 5.46 -23.31
N ALA A 21 14.64 6.44 -22.42
CA ALA A 21 13.33 6.94 -22.00
C ALA A 21 12.52 7.54 -23.17
N TYR A 22 13.18 8.25 -24.09
CA TYR A 22 12.56 8.77 -25.31
C TYR A 22 12.00 7.64 -26.19
N TRP A 23 12.79 6.59 -26.46
CA TRP A 23 12.32 5.45 -27.26
C TRP A 23 11.16 4.72 -26.57
N LEU A 24 11.24 4.47 -25.27
CA LEU A 24 10.12 3.89 -24.51
C LEU A 24 8.88 4.81 -24.52
N GLY A 25 9.07 6.12 -24.43
CA GLY A 25 8.00 7.11 -24.49
C GLY A 25 7.31 7.14 -25.86
N SER A 26 8.07 7.04 -26.96
CA SER A 26 7.50 6.92 -28.31
C SER A 26 6.70 5.63 -28.50
N LEU A 27 7.16 4.51 -27.94
CA LEU A 27 6.42 3.24 -27.94
C LEU A 27 5.17 3.32 -27.06
N SER A 28 5.23 4.04 -25.94
CA SER A 28 4.06 4.36 -25.13
C SER A 28 3.03 5.18 -25.91
N ALA A 29 3.47 6.18 -26.69
CA ALA A 29 2.58 6.97 -27.55
C ALA A 29 1.83 6.07 -28.56
N PHE A 30 2.52 5.12 -29.19
CA PHE A 30 1.89 4.09 -30.03
C PHE A 30 0.83 3.29 -29.27
N CYS A 31 1.17 2.76 -28.09
CA CYS A 31 0.24 1.99 -27.26
C CYS A 31 -0.98 2.82 -26.82
N THR A 32 -0.80 4.11 -26.53
CA THR A 32 -1.90 5.00 -26.11
C THR A 32 -2.91 5.28 -27.21
N ALA A 33 -2.44 5.53 -28.43
CA ALA A 33 -3.30 5.63 -29.59
C ALA A 33 -3.98 4.30 -29.90
N PHE A 34 -3.25 3.18 -29.75
CA PHE A 34 -3.79 1.85 -30.00
C PHE A 34 -4.99 1.52 -29.10
N TYR A 35 -4.86 1.69 -27.77
CA TYR A 35 -5.95 1.30 -26.87
C TYR A 35 -7.14 2.26 -26.91
N SER A 36 -6.93 3.55 -27.22
CA SER A 36 -8.00 4.55 -27.30
C SER A 36 -8.87 4.32 -28.53
N ILE A 37 -8.24 4.15 -29.70
CA ILE A 37 -8.95 3.83 -30.95
C ILE A 37 -9.62 2.46 -30.88
N ARG A 38 -8.99 1.47 -30.22
CA ARG A 38 -9.65 0.17 -29.97
C ARG A 38 -10.99 0.35 -29.25
N LEU A 39 -11.03 1.19 -28.21
CA LEU A 39 -12.26 1.43 -27.45
C LEU A 39 -13.31 2.11 -28.34
N LEU A 40 -12.93 3.15 -29.07
CA LEU A 40 -13.84 3.84 -29.99
C LEU A 40 -14.40 2.88 -31.06
N VAL A 41 -13.56 2.03 -31.63
CA VAL A 41 -13.96 1.06 -32.66
C VAL A 41 -14.94 0.04 -32.10
N LEU A 42 -14.63 -0.55 -30.94
CA LEU A 42 -15.48 -1.57 -30.33
C LEU A 42 -16.81 -1.01 -29.80
N CYS A 43 -16.86 0.25 -29.35
CA CYS A 43 -18.08 0.86 -28.83
C CYS A 43 -18.99 1.42 -29.94
N PHE A 44 -18.43 2.06 -30.97
CA PHE A 44 -19.22 2.86 -31.91
C PHE A 44 -19.17 2.38 -33.37
N LEU A 45 -18.10 1.70 -33.80
CA LEU A 45 -17.86 1.45 -35.24
C LEU A 45 -18.07 -0.02 -35.65
N VAL A 46 -17.97 -0.95 -34.72
CA VAL A 46 -18.19 -2.38 -34.96
C VAL A 46 -19.65 -2.73 -34.67
N GLU A 47 -20.13 -3.81 -35.30
CA GLU A 47 -21.46 -4.34 -35.05
C GLU A 47 -21.69 -4.63 -33.56
N PRO A 48 -22.84 -4.24 -33.00
CA PRO A 48 -23.09 -4.36 -31.58
C PRO A 48 -23.28 -5.82 -31.18
N ASN A 49 -22.57 -6.24 -30.13
CA ASN A 49 -22.71 -7.59 -29.55
C ASN A 49 -23.88 -7.72 -28.56
N GLY A 50 -24.62 -6.63 -28.29
CA GLY A 50 -25.68 -6.57 -27.28
C GLY A 50 -27.03 -7.13 -27.77
N SER A 51 -27.94 -7.43 -26.83
CA SER A 51 -29.30 -7.85 -27.18
C SER A 51 -30.10 -6.70 -27.80
N ARG A 52 -31.03 -7.04 -28.70
CA ARG A 52 -31.84 -6.06 -29.44
C ARG A 52 -32.62 -5.10 -28.53
N SER A 53 -33.15 -5.60 -27.41
CA SER A 53 -33.92 -4.77 -26.47
C SER A 53 -33.09 -3.66 -25.85
N LEU A 54 -31.84 -3.94 -25.46
CA LEU A 54 -30.94 -2.94 -24.87
C LEU A 54 -30.57 -1.85 -25.88
N LEU A 55 -30.31 -2.24 -27.13
CA LEU A 55 -30.00 -1.29 -28.21
C LEU A 55 -31.17 -0.36 -28.50
N LEU A 56 -32.41 -0.87 -28.52
CA LEU A 56 -33.60 -0.04 -28.74
C LEU A 56 -33.89 0.91 -27.57
N SER A 57 -33.44 0.59 -26.36
CA SER A 57 -33.57 1.45 -25.18
C SER A 57 -32.44 2.48 -25.04
N ALA A 58 -31.40 2.41 -25.87
CA ALA A 58 -30.28 3.33 -25.78
C ALA A 58 -30.73 4.72 -26.27
N SER A 59 -30.84 5.67 -25.34
CA SER A 59 -31.13 7.06 -25.64
C SER A 59 -29.93 7.94 -25.32
N GLU A 60 -29.84 9.07 -25.99
CA GLU A 60 -28.86 10.11 -25.69
C GLU A 60 -28.98 10.59 -24.24
N SER A 61 -27.86 10.98 -23.66
CA SER A 61 -27.84 11.53 -22.31
C SER A 61 -28.64 12.84 -22.22
N GLY A 62 -29.21 13.13 -21.04
CA GLY A 62 -30.00 14.34 -20.84
C GLY A 62 -29.22 15.63 -21.14
N TRP A 63 -29.95 16.67 -21.57
CA TRP A 63 -29.38 17.97 -21.95
C TRP A 63 -28.37 18.57 -20.94
N PRO A 64 -28.54 18.46 -19.61
CA PRO A 64 -27.55 18.95 -18.65
C PRO A 64 -26.18 18.27 -18.78
N MET A 65 -26.13 16.96 -19.03
CA MET A 65 -24.88 16.22 -19.21
C MET A 65 -24.15 16.68 -20.48
N GLY A 66 -24.90 16.83 -21.58
CA GLY A 66 -24.37 17.33 -22.85
C GLY A 66 -23.78 18.73 -22.72
N LEU A 67 -24.42 19.62 -21.96
CA LEU A 67 -23.93 20.97 -21.70
C LEU A 67 -22.60 20.94 -20.93
N VAL A 68 -22.49 20.13 -19.86
CA VAL A 68 -21.24 20.00 -19.09
C VAL A 68 -20.10 19.46 -19.96
N LEU A 69 -20.35 18.40 -20.74
CA LEU A 69 -19.36 17.83 -21.64
C LEU A 69 -18.94 18.81 -22.75
N GLY A 70 -19.89 19.55 -23.32
CA GLY A 70 -19.65 20.56 -24.34
C GLY A 70 -18.80 21.72 -23.80
N ILE A 71 -19.11 22.22 -22.61
CA ILE A 71 -18.30 23.26 -21.95
C ILE A 71 -16.87 22.76 -21.69
N LEU A 72 -16.69 21.52 -21.24
CA LEU A 72 -15.35 20.94 -21.01
C LEU A 72 -14.55 20.72 -22.30
N ALA A 73 -15.22 20.41 -23.41
CA ALA A 73 -14.57 20.17 -24.69
C ALA A 73 -13.89 21.45 -25.24
N LEU A 74 -14.50 22.62 -25.04
CA LEU A 74 -13.99 23.89 -25.57
C LEU A 74 -12.57 24.24 -25.03
N PRO A 75 -12.32 24.34 -23.71
CA PRO A 75 -10.98 24.55 -23.18
C PRO A 75 -10.00 23.46 -23.58
N SER A 76 -10.45 22.21 -23.70
CA SER A 76 -9.57 21.08 -24.04
C SER A 76 -8.92 21.24 -25.42
N MET A 77 -9.60 21.89 -26.38
CA MET A 77 -9.07 22.17 -27.71
C MET A 77 -8.09 23.35 -27.73
N PHE A 78 -8.36 24.41 -26.96
CA PHE A 78 -7.63 25.68 -27.10
C PHE A 78 -6.53 25.90 -26.06
N ILE A 79 -6.66 25.35 -24.84
CA ILE A 79 -5.74 25.65 -23.73
C ILE A 79 -4.30 25.23 -24.03
N GLY A 80 -4.11 24.16 -24.79
CA GLY A 80 -2.78 23.68 -25.17
C GLY A 80 -2.02 24.65 -26.07
N TYR A 81 -2.73 25.33 -26.97
CA TYR A 81 -2.14 26.35 -27.85
C TYR A 81 -1.90 27.66 -27.10
N LEU A 82 -2.93 28.17 -26.41
CA LEU A 82 -2.85 29.45 -25.69
C LEU A 82 -1.88 29.41 -24.51
N GLY A 83 -1.82 28.28 -23.80
CA GLY A 83 -0.96 28.11 -22.64
C GLY A 83 0.50 27.79 -22.98
N ARG A 84 0.83 27.44 -24.24
CA ARG A 84 2.17 26.99 -24.61
C ARG A 84 3.23 28.03 -24.27
N ASP A 85 3.05 29.25 -24.75
CA ASP A 85 4.03 30.32 -24.57
C ASP A 85 4.14 30.70 -23.08
N LEU A 86 3.02 30.73 -22.37
CA LEU A 86 3.00 31.03 -20.94
C LEU A 86 3.74 29.99 -20.08
N PHE A 87 3.54 28.69 -20.33
CA PHE A 87 4.12 27.62 -19.50
C PHE A 87 5.51 27.14 -19.94
N ILE A 88 5.79 27.10 -21.25
CA ILE A 88 6.98 26.47 -21.85
C ILE A 88 7.85 27.49 -22.58
N GLY A 89 7.32 28.68 -22.89
CA GLY A 89 8.04 29.71 -23.64
C GLY A 89 9.36 30.08 -22.99
N LEU A 90 10.36 30.36 -23.84
CA LEU A 90 11.69 30.74 -23.38
C LEU A 90 11.63 32.06 -22.60
N GLY A 91 12.06 32.02 -21.34
CA GLY A 91 12.16 33.21 -20.49
C GLY A 91 10.83 33.74 -19.96
N THR A 92 9.79 32.91 -19.82
CA THR A 92 8.56 33.34 -19.14
C THR A 92 8.71 33.34 -17.63
N ASP A 93 8.25 34.42 -17.00
CA ASP A 93 8.26 34.58 -15.54
C ASP A 93 7.14 33.78 -14.83
N PHE A 94 6.33 33.02 -15.58
CA PHE A 94 5.11 32.39 -15.05
C PHE A 94 5.37 31.51 -13.83
N TRP A 95 6.45 30.71 -13.86
CA TRP A 95 6.82 29.85 -12.75
C TRP A 95 7.69 30.57 -11.70
N GLY A 96 8.30 31.71 -12.04
CA GLY A 96 9.20 32.46 -11.15
C GLY A 96 10.17 31.56 -10.38
N ASN A 97 10.20 31.69 -9.06
CA ASN A 97 11.06 30.90 -8.17
C ASN A 97 10.51 29.51 -7.79
N SER A 98 9.35 29.09 -8.31
CA SER A 98 8.77 27.78 -7.96
C SER A 98 9.53 26.60 -8.58
N LEU A 99 10.17 26.82 -9.73
CA LEU A 99 11.01 25.85 -10.41
C LEU A 99 12.47 26.32 -10.39
N PHE A 100 13.29 25.71 -9.53
CA PHE A 100 14.72 25.95 -9.52
C PHE A 100 15.42 25.05 -10.54
N TYR A 101 16.03 25.65 -11.56
CA TYR A 101 16.85 24.96 -12.54
C TYR A 101 18.28 25.49 -12.51
N LEU A 102 19.26 24.58 -12.52
CA LEU A 102 20.66 24.94 -12.67
C LEU A 102 20.93 25.27 -14.15
N PRO A 103 21.80 26.26 -14.45
CA PRO A 103 22.12 26.63 -15.83
C PRO A 103 22.71 25.47 -16.65
N ASN A 104 23.36 24.51 -15.99
CA ASN A 104 23.94 23.33 -16.61
C ASN A 104 22.89 22.27 -17.06
N HIS A 105 21.62 22.42 -16.64
CA HIS A 105 20.53 21.51 -16.96
C HIS A 105 19.43 22.17 -17.81
N LEU A 106 19.79 23.22 -18.55
CA LEU A 106 18.89 23.94 -19.45
C LEU A 106 18.65 23.21 -20.79
N SER A 107 18.15 21.97 -20.73
CA SER A 107 17.86 21.16 -21.92
C SER A 107 16.66 21.64 -22.75
N ILE A 108 15.91 22.63 -22.27
CA ILE A 108 14.74 23.19 -22.98
C ILE A 108 15.13 23.92 -24.26
N VAL A 109 16.26 24.64 -24.25
CA VAL A 109 16.76 25.36 -25.44
C VAL A 109 17.23 24.35 -26.48
N ASP A 110 17.99 23.35 -26.06
CA ASP A 110 18.48 22.29 -26.93
C ASP A 110 17.34 21.47 -27.56
N ALA A 111 16.25 21.26 -26.81
CA ALA A 111 15.05 20.59 -27.32
C ALA A 111 14.37 21.39 -28.44
N GLU A 112 14.37 22.72 -28.37
CA GLU A 112 13.79 23.56 -29.43
C GLU A 112 14.59 23.46 -30.74
N PHE A 113 15.92 23.30 -30.68
CA PHE A 113 16.78 23.16 -31.86
C PHE A 113 17.00 21.72 -32.33
N MET A 114 16.29 20.76 -31.73
CA MET A 114 16.40 19.34 -32.08
C MET A 114 15.96 19.04 -33.52
N ALA A 115 16.57 18.00 -34.12
CA ALA A 115 16.28 17.56 -35.49
C ALA A 115 14.79 17.23 -35.69
N PHE A 116 14.28 17.65 -36.84
CA PHE A 116 12.85 17.53 -37.20
C PHE A 116 12.35 16.08 -37.19
N ASP A 117 13.16 15.13 -37.67
CA ASP A 117 12.78 13.71 -37.75
C ASP A 117 12.42 13.14 -36.38
N LEU A 118 13.19 13.51 -35.35
CA LEU A 118 12.97 13.04 -33.99
C LEU A 118 11.75 13.73 -33.35
N LYS A 119 11.45 14.98 -33.69
CA LYS A 119 10.23 15.64 -33.21
C LYS A 119 8.96 15.00 -33.75
N ILE A 120 8.97 14.59 -35.01
CA ILE A 120 7.80 13.98 -35.67
C ILE A 120 7.64 12.50 -35.33
N PHE A 121 8.71 11.80 -34.95
CA PHE A 121 8.67 10.36 -34.75
C PHE A 121 7.57 9.89 -33.77
N PRO A 122 7.36 10.47 -32.57
CA PRO A 122 6.27 10.07 -31.69
C PRO A 122 4.88 10.26 -32.30
N LEU A 123 4.70 11.32 -33.10
CA LEU A 123 3.45 11.58 -33.83
C LEU A 123 3.20 10.49 -34.88
N CYS A 124 4.21 10.13 -35.68
CA CYS A 124 4.12 9.00 -36.61
C CYS A 124 3.80 7.69 -35.89
N CYS A 125 4.42 7.40 -34.74
CA CYS A 125 4.11 6.24 -33.92
C CYS A 125 2.64 6.23 -33.44
N SER A 126 2.11 7.37 -33.02
CA SER A 126 0.71 7.48 -32.57
C SER A 126 -0.28 7.23 -33.71
N ILE A 127 -0.04 7.80 -34.90
CA ILE A 127 -0.86 7.60 -36.10
C ILE A 127 -0.81 6.14 -36.53
N ALA A 128 0.39 5.54 -36.57
CA ALA A 128 0.55 4.13 -36.87
C ALA A 128 -0.20 3.23 -35.88
N GLY A 129 -0.08 3.49 -34.57
CA GLY A 129 -0.80 2.72 -33.53
C GLY A 129 -2.31 2.80 -33.68
N GLY A 130 -2.82 3.99 -34.00
CA GLY A 130 -4.23 4.19 -34.29
C GLY A 130 -4.72 3.44 -35.52
N LEU A 131 -4.01 3.56 -36.64
CA LEU A 131 -4.35 2.87 -37.89
C LEU A 131 -4.30 1.35 -37.73
N VAL A 132 -3.26 0.82 -37.08
CA VAL A 132 -3.11 -0.60 -36.80
C VAL A 132 -4.28 -1.09 -35.94
N SER A 133 -4.64 -0.35 -34.89
CA SER A 133 -5.79 -0.69 -34.04
C SER A 133 -7.10 -0.73 -34.83
N PHE A 134 -7.37 0.29 -35.64
CA PHE A 134 -8.56 0.37 -36.47
C PHE A 134 -8.68 -0.81 -37.45
N ILE A 135 -7.60 -1.11 -38.19
CA ILE A 135 -7.58 -2.20 -39.17
C ILE A 135 -7.78 -3.56 -38.48
N LEU A 136 -7.09 -3.79 -37.37
CA LEU A 136 -7.15 -5.07 -36.67
C LEU A 136 -8.54 -5.37 -36.10
N TYR A 137 -9.19 -4.39 -35.45
CA TYR A 137 -10.48 -4.61 -34.80
C TYR A 137 -11.69 -4.55 -35.75
N LYS A 138 -11.62 -3.77 -36.83
CA LYS A 138 -12.69 -3.72 -37.83
C LYS A 138 -12.59 -4.86 -38.86
N GLY A 139 -11.39 -5.18 -39.34
CA GLY A 139 -11.19 -6.13 -40.45
C GLY A 139 -10.75 -7.54 -40.03
N TYR A 140 -9.90 -7.67 -39.00
CA TYR A 140 -9.20 -8.93 -38.68
C TYR A 140 -9.55 -9.52 -37.31
N ASN A 141 -10.78 -9.29 -36.83
CA ASN A 141 -11.19 -9.75 -35.51
C ASN A 141 -11.08 -11.29 -35.32
N TYR A 142 -11.43 -12.07 -36.35
CA TYR A 142 -11.30 -13.53 -36.32
C TYR A 142 -9.84 -13.98 -36.17
N ASN A 143 -8.91 -13.37 -36.91
CA ASN A 143 -7.48 -13.68 -36.82
C ASN A 143 -6.89 -13.27 -35.46
N LEU A 144 -7.34 -12.15 -34.88
CA LEU A 144 -6.96 -11.78 -33.52
C LEU A 144 -7.43 -12.81 -32.49
N PHE A 145 -8.64 -13.35 -32.66
CA PHE A 145 -9.18 -14.37 -31.77
C PHE A 145 -8.39 -15.69 -31.84
N SER A 146 -8.04 -16.14 -33.05
CA SER A 146 -7.22 -17.35 -33.23
C SER A 146 -5.84 -17.20 -32.59
N ILE A 147 -5.20 -16.02 -32.70
CA ILE A 147 -3.93 -15.71 -32.04
C ILE A 147 -4.07 -15.77 -30.52
N LYS A 148 -5.15 -15.22 -29.94
CA LYS A 148 -5.36 -15.24 -28.48
C LYS A 148 -5.55 -16.65 -27.91
N ILE A 149 -6.17 -17.55 -28.67
CA ILE A 149 -6.41 -18.93 -28.23
C ILE A 149 -5.16 -19.80 -28.33
N SER A 150 -4.21 -19.45 -29.22
CA SER A 150 -2.94 -20.15 -29.33
C SER A 150 -2.24 -20.27 -27.96
N PHE A 151 -1.44 -21.33 -27.76
CA PHE A 151 -0.78 -21.58 -26.48
C PHE A 151 0.07 -20.38 -25.99
N LEU A 152 0.85 -19.79 -26.90
CA LEU A 152 1.68 -18.62 -26.62
C LEU A 152 0.81 -17.38 -26.36
N GLY A 153 -0.17 -17.14 -27.22
CA GLY A 153 -1.08 -16.00 -27.10
C GLY A 153 -1.88 -16.02 -25.80
N ARG A 154 -2.33 -17.20 -25.36
CA ARG A 154 -3.05 -17.36 -24.09
C ARG A 154 -2.17 -17.00 -22.90
N LYS A 155 -0.89 -17.40 -22.88
CA LYS A 155 0.05 -17.01 -21.81
C LYS A 155 0.22 -15.50 -21.75
N PHE A 156 0.57 -14.86 -22.87
CA PHE A 156 0.73 -13.41 -22.93
C PHE A 156 -0.56 -12.66 -22.58
N TYR A 157 -1.70 -13.13 -23.08
CA TYR A 157 -3.00 -12.54 -22.79
C TYR A 157 -3.34 -12.66 -21.30
N THR A 158 -3.14 -13.82 -20.68
CA THR A 158 -3.40 -13.99 -19.24
C THR A 158 -2.52 -13.11 -18.37
N PHE A 159 -1.26 -12.91 -18.76
CA PHE A 159 -0.32 -12.05 -18.05
C PHE A 159 -0.72 -10.58 -18.10
N LEU A 160 -1.01 -10.05 -19.31
CA LEU A 160 -1.42 -8.65 -19.48
C LEU A 160 -2.83 -8.38 -18.92
N ASN A 161 -3.77 -9.31 -19.12
CA ASN A 161 -5.16 -9.15 -18.69
C ASN A 161 -5.32 -9.24 -17.16
N ARG A 162 -4.49 -10.03 -16.47
CA ARG A 162 -4.46 -10.10 -15.00
C ARG A 162 -3.58 -9.00 -14.39
N LYS A 163 -3.50 -7.82 -15.04
CA LYS A 163 -2.71 -6.65 -14.61
C LYS A 163 -1.28 -7.03 -14.18
N TRP A 164 -0.58 -7.74 -15.05
CA TRP A 164 0.80 -8.19 -14.78
C TRP A 164 0.95 -9.16 -13.60
N LEU A 165 -0.15 -9.74 -13.11
CA LEU A 165 -0.21 -10.57 -11.90
C LEU A 165 0.30 -9.85 -10.63
N PHE A 166 0.54 -8.53 -10.70
CA PHE A 166 1.11 -7.76 -9.61
C PHE A 166 0.17 -7.73 -8.40
N ASP A 167 -1.14 -7.54 -8.64
CA ASP A 167 -2.19 -7.61 -7.61
C ASP A 167 -2.14 -8.96 -6.87
N LYS A 168 -1.91 -10.07 -7.59
CA LYS A 168 -1.84 -11.42 -7.00
C LYS A 168 -0.59 -11.57 -6.13
N VAL A 169 0.57 -11.16 -6.65
CA VAL A 169 1.84 -11.22 -5.91
C VAL A 169 1.78 -10.36 -4.65
N TYR A 170 1.25 -9.13 -4.78
CA TYR A 170 1.04 -8.25 -3.64
C TYR A 170 0.14 -8.89 -2.58
N ASN A 171 -0.98 -9.48 -3.00
CA ASN A 171 -1.92 -10.12 -2.07
C ASN A 171 -1.30 -11.34 -1.38
N GLU A 172 -0.71 -12.27 -2.12
CA GLU A 172 -0.16 -13.51 -1.56
C GLU A 172 1.12 -13.27 -0.74
N VAL A 173 2.05 -12.44 -1.22
CA VAL A 173 3.36 -12.27 -0.57
C VAL A 173 3.32 -11.24 0.54
N ILE A 174 2.61 -10.13 0.36
CA ILE A 174 2.60 -9.05 1.35
C ILE A 174 1.39 -9.19 2.26
N THR A 175 0.18 -9.22 1.71
CA THR A 175 -1.02 -9.12 2.57
C THR A 175 -1.26 -10.38 3.40
N GLN A 176 -1.13 -11.59 2.83
CA GLN A 176 -1.35 -12.83 3.58
C GLN A 176 -0.29 -13.00 4.67
N ASN A 177 0.99 -12.83 4.35
CA ASN A 177 2.06 -12.91 5.35
C ASN A 177 1.90 -11.90 6.49
N LEU A 178 1.44 -10.68 6.19
CA LEU A 178 1.21 -9.65 7.22
C LEU A 178 0.00 -10.02 8.09
N LEU A 179 -1.07 -10.56 7.51
CA LEU A 179 -2.24 -11.04 8.26
C LEU A 179 -1.89 -12.24 9.14
N ASP A 180 -1.12 -13.20 8.62
CA ASP A 180 -0.67 -14.38 9.38
C ASP A 180 0.26 -13.97 10.52
N PHE A 181 1.19 -13.03 10.26
CA PHE A 181 2.03 -12.44 11.30
C PHE A 181 1.18 -11.75 12.38
N GLY A 182 0.20 -10.93 12.00
CA GLY A 182 -0.71 -10.26 12.94
C GLY A 182 -1.50 -11.27 13.79
N TYR A 183 -2.03 -12.33 13.17
CA TYR A 183 -2.79 -13.34 13.91
C TYR A 183 -1.92 -14.11 14.90
N HIS A 184 -0.76 -14.60 14.47
CA HIS A 184 0.09 -15.45 15.30
C HIS A 184 0.91 -14.67 16.33
N PHE A 185 1.52 -13.56 15.94
CA PHE A 185 2.40 -12.80 16.82
C PHE A 185 1.62 -11.84 17.71
N THR A 186 0.87 -10.90 17.13
CA THR A 186 0.20 -9.87 17.96
C THR A 186 -0.99 -10.45 18.70
N TYR A 187 -1.92 -11.09 18.01
CA TYR A 187 -3.14 -11.54 18.67
C TYR A 187 -2.91 -12.76 19.57
N LYS A 188 -2.31 -13.84 19.03
CA LYS A 188 -2.21 -15.09 19.77
C LYS A 188 -1.08 -15.08 20.82
N ALA A 189 0.11 -14.59 20.47
CA ALA A 189 1.24 -14.63 21.39
C ALA A 189 1.23 -13.47 22.38
N ILE A 190 0.93 -12.24 21.94
CA ILE A 190 0.91 -11.08 22.84
C ILE A 190 -0.40 -10.99 23.60
N ASP A 191 -1.53 -10.80 22.91
CA ASP A 191 -2.80 -10.51 23.60
C ASP A 191 -3.31 -11.72 24.37
N ARG A 192 -3.55 -12.84 23.69
CA ARG A 192 -4.04 -14.07 24.34
C ARG A 192 -2.97 -14.86 25.11
N GLY A 193 -1.70 -14.64 24.81
CA GLY A 193 -0.61 -15.37 25.44
C GLY A 193 -0.05 -14.60 26.63
N LEU A 194 0.82 -13.64 26.35
CA LEU A 194 1.56 -12.89 27.34
C LEU A 194 0.64 -12.07 28.26
N ILE A 195 -0.31 -11.32 27.69
CA ILE A 195 -1.15 -10.42 28.49
C ILE A 195 -2.13 -11.21 29.36
N GLU A 196 -2.81 -12.22 28.83
CA GLU A 196 -3.70 -13.07 29.64
C GLU A 196 -2.95 -13.85 30.72
N SER A 197 -1.75 -14.36 30.41
CA SER A 197 -0.91 -15.09 31.38
C SER A 197 -0.33 -14.20 32.48
N LEU A 198 0.02 -12.95 32.20
CA LEU A 198 0.44 -11.97 33.23
C LEU A 198 -0.76 -11.32 33.94
N GLY A 199 -1.92 -11.36 33.30
CA GLY A 199 -3.15 -10.75 33.77
C GLY A 199 -3.90 -11.61 34.80
N PRO A 200 -5.24 -11.50 34.83
CA PRO A 200 -6.07 -12.11 35.87
C PRO A 200 -5.89 -13.63 35.98
N PHE A 201 -5.72 -14.32 34.85
CA PHE A 201 -5.64 -15.78 34.80
C PHE A 201 -4.36 -16.32 35.44
N GLY A 202 -3.20 -15.73 35.15
CA GLY A 202 -1.96 -16.14 35.80
C GLY A 202 -1.95 -15.78 37.28
N ILE A 203 -2.41 -14.58 37.62
CA ILE A 203 -2.50 -14.13 39.02
C ILE A 203 -3.43 -15.06 39.81
N SER A 204 -4.60 -15.42 39.27
CA SER A 204 -5.53 -16.33 39.94
C SER A 204 -4.92 -17.70 40.18
N ASN A 205 -4.18 -18.24 39.21
CA ASN A 205 -3.55 -19.55 39.32
C ASN A 205 -2.42 -19.54 40.36
N VAL A 206 -1.57 -18.51 40.36
CA VAL A 206 -0.50 -18.35 41.35
C VAL A 206 -1.09 -18.21 42.75
N LEU A 207 -2.13 -17.38 42.92
CA LEU A 207 -2.82 -17.24 44.21
C LEU A 207 -3.44 -18.56 44.67
N MET A 208 -4.08 -19.30 43.77
CA MET A 208 -4.69 -20.59 44.11
C MET A 208 -3.63 -21.61 44.54
N ASP A 209 -2.48 -21.66 43.86
CA ASP A 209 -1.37 -22.53 44.23
C ASP A 209 -0.76 -22.16 45.58
N GLN A 210 -0.62 -20.86 45.88
CA GLN A 210 -0.17 -20.41 47.19
C GLN A 210 -1.17 -20.78 48.29
N VAL A 211 -2.47 -20.55 48.05
CA VAL A 211 -3.54 -20.92 48.99
C VAL A 211 -3.53 -22.43 49.26
N ASN A 212 -3.35 -23.26 48.24
CA ASN A 212 -3.26 -24.71 48.40
C ASN A 212 -2.02 -25.14 49.21
N LYS A 213 -0.87 -24.50 48.99
CA LYS A 213 0.35 -24.73 49.79
C LYS A 213 0.18 -24.31 51.25
N TYR A 214 -0.41 -23.13 51.51
CA TYR A 214 -0.72 -22.69 52.88
C TYR A 214 -1.74 -23.62 53.56
N ARG A 215 -2.78 -24.05 52.84
CA ARG A 215 -3.75 -25.03 53.36
C ARG A 215 -3.08 -26.35 53.73
N ALA A 216 -2.16 -26.85 52.89
CA ALA A 216 -1.41 -28.07 53.19
C ALA A 216 -0.49 -27.91 54.43
N CYS A 217 0.03 -26.71 54.70
CA CYS A 217 0.80 -26.43 55.91
C CYS A 217 -0.04 -26.54 57.20
N HIS A 218 -1.35 -26.30 57.12
CA HIS A 218 -2.29 -26.45 58.22
C HIS A 218 -2.82 -27.89 58.30
N SER A 219 -2.09 -28.77 59.01
CA SER A 219 -2.43 -30.19 59.13
C SER A 219 -3.62 -30.52 60.05
N GLY A 220 -4.17 -29.54 60.77
CA GLY A 220 -5.31 -29.73 61.70
C GLY A 220 -4.97 -30.41 63.04
N TYR A 221 -3.86 -31.14 63.14
CA TYR A 221 -3.40 -31.73 64.41
C TYR A 221 -2.81 -30.68 65.37
N LEU A 222 -3.28 -30.70 66.62
CA LEU A 222 -2.82 -29.81 67.69
C LEU A 222 -1.30 -29.90 67.95
N TYR A 223 -0.71 -31.09 67.81
CA TYR A 223 0.73 -31.29 68.01
C TYR A 223 1.60 -30.42 67.09
N HIS A 224 1.23 -30.29 65.81
CA HIS A 224 1.97 -29.44 64.87
C HIS A 224 1.90 -27.95 65.26
N TYR A 225 0.75 -27.48 65.74
CA TYR A 225 0.60 -26.10 66.21
C TYR A 225 1.40 -25.80 67.47
N LEU A 226 1.45 -26.74 68.43
CA LEU A 226 2.25 -26.59 69.64
C LEU A 226 3.75 -26.50 69.34
N VAL A 227 4.24 -27.30 68.38
CA VAL A 227 5.64 -27.24 67.93
C VAL A 227 5.93 -25.87 67.30
N ILE A 228 5.06 -25.36 66.42
CA ILE A 228 5.24 -24.04 65.79
C ILE A 228 5.29 -22.93 66.84
N LEU A 229 4.39 -22.94 67.83
CA LEU A 229 4.37 -21.98 68.94
C LEU A 229 5.63 -22.05 69.81
N GLY A 230 6.15 -23.26 70.06
CA GLY A 230 7.40 -23.44 70.80
C GLY A 230 8.59 -22.84 70.06
N TRP A 231 8.72 -23.15 68.77
CA TRP A 231 9.80 -22.64 67.93
C TRP A 231 9.72 -21.12 67.71
N SER A 232 8.53 -20.54 67.54
CA SER A 232 8.37 -19.10 67.36
C SER A 232 8.81 -18.31 68.60
N ASN A 233 8.42 -18.77 69.80
CA ASN A 233 8.84 -18.16 71.07
C ASN A 233 10.35 -18.31 71.31
N PHE A 234 10.92 -19.45 70.95
CA PHE A 234 12.37 -19.67 71.07
C PHE A 234 13.18 -18.73 70.15
N LEU A 235 12.78 -18.62 68.88
CA LEU A 235 13.40 -17.70 67.93
C LEU A 235 13.24 -16.23 68.37
N PHE A 236 12.07 -15.86 68.88
CA PHE A 236 11.83 -14.54 69.46
C PHE A 236 12.78 -14.25 70.63
N GLY A 237 12.93 -15.20 71.56
CA GLY A 237 13.85 -15.08 72.70
C GLY A 237 15.29 -14.85 72.28
N ILE A 238 15.77 -15.57 71.25
CA ILE A 238 17.12 -15.38 70.69
C ILE A 238 17.28 -13.98 70.10
N CYS A 239 16.34 -13.53 69.26
CA CYS A 239 16.38 -12.19 68.69
C CYS A 239 16.36 -11.09 69.77
N PHE A 240 15.62 -11.28 70.85
CA PHE A 240 15.56 -10.33 71.97
C PHE A 240 16.88 -10.24 72.75
N VAL A 241 17.54 -11.37 73.00
CA VAL A 241 18.80 -11.40 73.77
C VAL A 241 19.96 -10.81 72.95
N PHE A 242 20.08 -11.17 71.68
CA PHE A 242 21.23 -10.79 70.84
C PHE A 242 21.07 -9.48 70.05
N GLY A 243 19.87 -8.90 69.98
CA GLY A 243 19.63 -7.64 69.26
C GLY A 243 20.15 -6.39 70.00
N PHE A 244 20.62 -5.39 69.23
CA PHE A 244 20.88 -4.03 69.71
C PHE A 244 19.60 -3.37 70.28
N GLN A 245 19.72 -2.37 71.16
CA GLN A 245 18.56 -1.78 71.87
C GLN A 245 17.40 -1.36 70.96
N PHE A 246 17.68 -0.80 69.78
CA PHE A 246 16.64 -0.41 68.81
C PHE A 246 15.89 -1.64 68.24
N SER A 247 16.62 -2.72 67.92
CA SER A 247 16.02 -3.96 67.41
C SER A 247 15.19 -4.72 68.46
N ARG A 248 15.48 -4.55 69.76
CA ARG A 248 14.68 -5.17 70.85
C ARG A 248 13.28 -4.58 70.95
N ILE A 249 13.16 -3.25 70.81
CA ILE A 249 11.86 -2.55 70.83
C ILE A 249 11.02 -2.98 69.62
N LEU A 250 11.65 -3.05 68.44
CA LEU A 250 10.96 -3.44 67.22
C LEU A 250 10.54 -4.91 67.25
N ALA A 251 11.37 -5.80 67.78
CA ALA A 251 11.02 -7.20 67.99
C ALA A 251 9.81 -7.33 68.94
N LEU A 252 9.80 -6.63 70.09
CA LEU A 252 8.67 -6.65 71.01
C LEU A 252 7.37 -6.17 70.36
N LEU A 253 7.42 -5.07 69.60
CA LEU A 253 6.25 -4.57 68.88
C LEU A 253 5.74 -5.59 67.85
N THR A 254 6.63 -6.22 67.09
CA THR A 254 6.23 -7.26 66.12
C THR A 254 5.64 -8.48 66.80
N PHE A 255 6.15 -8.88 67.97
CA PHE A 255 5.65 -10.02 68.72
C PHE A 255 4.25 -9.75 69.29
N ILE A 256 4.01 -8.57 69.86
CA ILE A 256 2.68 -8.17 70.34
C ILE A 256 1.66 -8.18 69.21
N VAL A 257 2.03 -7.64 68.04
CA VAL A 257 1.15 -7.63 66.87
C VAL A 257 0.87 -9.04 66.37
N LEU A 258 1.91 -9.88 66.23
CA LEU A 258 1.75 -11.26 65.77
C LEU A 258 0.91 -12.11 66.72
N TRP A 259 1.05 -11.92 68.03
CA TRP A 259 0.27 -12.66 69.02
C TRP A 259 -1.18 -12.18 69.10
N SER A 260 -1.47 -10.94 68.72
CA SER A 260 -2.85 -10.43 68.63
C SER A 260 -3.64 -10.96 67.42
N ILE A 261 -2.95 -11.54 66.44
CA ILE A 261 -3.53 -12.06 65.19
C ILE A 261 -3.78 -13.58 65.27
N LEU A 262 -3.08 -14.28 66.17
CA LEU A 262 -3.26 -15.70 66.50
C LEU A 262 -4.49 -15.89 67.41
#